data_AF-A0A2V8NY34-F1
#
_entry.id   AF-A0A2V8NY34-F1
#
_cell.length_a   1.000
_cell.length_b   1.000
_cell.length_c   1.000
_cell.angle_alpha   90.00
_cell.angle_beta   90.00
_cell.angle_gamma   90.00
#
_symmetry.space_group_name_H-M   'P 1'
#
loop_
_entity.id
_entity.type
_entity.pdbx_description
1 polymer ?
#
loop_
_entity_poly.entity_id
_entity_poly.type
_entity_poly.pdbx_seq_one_letter_code
_entity_poly.pdbx_strand_id
1 'polypeptide(L)' 'MKSMTDILTWVIGLIATGLAVYFFFWKYKTDAHPDGDPKYLWMAIGCTVVAFLCALVFFVRRVNKEEEIHITQ' A
#
# COMPACT_ATOMS: atom_id res chain seq x y z
N MET A 1 21.35 1.61 8.80
CA MET A 1 21.18 0.75 7.60
C MET A 1 19.69 0.71 7.28
N LYS A 2 19.25 0.96 6.04
CA LYS A 2 17.83 0.76 5.68
C LYS A 2 17.54 -0.72 5.91
N SER A 3 16.57 -1.04 6.78
CA SER A 3 16.23 -2.44 7.02
C SER A 3 15.71 -3.02 5.71
N MET A 4 16.14 -4.24 5.36
CA MET A 4 15.70 -4.93 4.14
C MET A 4 14.16 -4.97 4.07
N THR A 5 13.51 -5.07 5.22
CA THR A 5 12.06 -5.04 5.37
C THR A 5 11.45 -3.67 5.09
N ASP A 6 12.15 -2.57 5.39
CA ASP A 6 11.66 -1.20 5.06
C ASP A 6 11.65 -1.00 3.54
N ILE A 7 12.67 -1.50 2.85
CA ILE A 7 12.75 -1.48 1.37
C ILE A 7 11.63 -2.33 0.78
N LEU A 8 11.42 -3.54 1.30
CA LEU A 8 10.37 -4.44 0.84
C LEU A 8 8.97 -3.83 1.03
N THR A 9 8.72 -3.20 2.18
CA THR A 9 7.43 -2.56 2.47
C THR A 9 7.16 -1.40 1.51
N TRP A 10 8.19 -0.63 1.16
CA TRP A 10 8.10 0.44 0.16
C TRP A 10 7.81 -0.08 -1.25
N VAL A 11 8.54 -1.12 -1.68
CA VAL A 11 8.35 -1.72 -3.01
C VAL A 11 6.94 -2.31 -3.13
N ILE A 12 6.49 -3.07 -2.15
CA ILE A 12 5.15 -3.66 -2.13
C ILE A 12 4.08 -2.57 -2.08
N GLY A 13 4.25 -1.53 -1.26
CA GLY A 13 3.32 -0.41 -1.16
C GLY A 13 3.17 0.35 -2.49
N LEU A 14 4.28 0.62 -3.19
CA LEU A 14 4.25 1.27 -4.51
C LEU A 14 3.57 0.41 -5.58
N ILE A 15 3.89 -0.89 -5.62
CA ILE A 15 3.27 -1.84 -6.57
C ILE A 15 1.76 -1.93 -6.30
N ALA A 16 1.35 -2.08 -5.03
CA ALA A 16 -0.04 -2.15 -4.64
C ALA A 16 -0.81 -0.87 -5.03
N THR A 17 -0.19 0.29 -4.85
CA THR A 17 -0.78 1.58 -5.27
C THR A 17 -0.94 1.64 -6.79
N GLY A 18 0.08 1.24 -7.55
CA GLY A 18 0.01 1.19 -9.02
C GLY A 18 -1.08 0.24 -9.52
N LEU A 19 -1.22 -0.93 -8.91
CA LEU A 19 -2.28 -1.90 -9.23
C LEU A 19 -3.67 -1.35 -8.89
N ALA A 20 -3.84 -0.67 -7.75
CA ALA A 20 -5.12 -0.05 -7.39
C ALA A 20 -5.56 0.98 -8.44
N VAL A 21 -4.64 1.83 -8.88
CA VAL A 21 -4.90 2.83 -9.94
C VAL A 21 -5.23 2.13 -11.26
N TYR A 22 -4.47 1.09 -11.64
CA TYR A 22 -4.72 0.34 -12.86
C TYR A 22 -6.09 -0.35 -12.88
N PHE A 23 -6.46 -1.07 -11.82
CA PHE A 23 -7.76 -1.75 -11.75
C PHE A 23 -8.93 -0.78 -11.72
N PHE A 24 -8.80 0.37 -11.05
CA PHE A 24 -9.89 1.35 -10.98
C PHE A 24 -10.02 2.18 -12.26
N PHE A 25 -8.95 2.80 -12.73
CA PHE A 25 -9.03 3.73 -13.86
C PHE A 25 -8.98 3.03 -15.21
N TRP A 26 -8.21 1.94 -15.34
CA TRP A 26 -8.03 1.30 -16.64
C TRP A 26 -9.03 0.17 -16.88
N LYS A 27 -9.35 -0.63 -15.85
CA LYS A 27 -10.33 -1.72 -15.98
C LYS A 27 -11.74 -1.25 -15.67
N TYR A 28 -11.99 -0.79 -14.45
CA TYR A 28 -13.34 -0.46 -14.03
C TYR A 28 -13.97 0.72 -14.78
N LYS A 29 -13.22 1.79 -15.08
CA LYS A 29 -13.74 2.98 -15.78
C LYS A 29 -13.73 2.90 -17.31
N THR A 30 -12.90 2.06 -17.91
CA THR A 30 -12.78 1.95 -19.37
C THR A 30 -13.56 0.78 -19.94
N ASP A 31 -14.10 -0.10 -19.09
CA ASP A 31 -14.99 -1.17 -19.54
C ASP A 31 -16.26 -0.58 -20.17
N ALA A 32 -16.69 -1.16 -21.30
CA ALA A 32 -17.86 -0.74 -22.06
C ALA A 32 -19.20 -1.05 -21.35
N HIS A 33 -19.15 -1.56 -20.12
CA HIS A 33 -20.31 -1.79 -19.28
C HIS A 33 -20.70 -0.49 -18.57
N PRO A 34 -21.97 -0.06 -18.63
CA PRO A 34 -22.42 1.21 -18.05
C PRO A 34 -22.13 1.35 -16.54
N ASP A 35 -22.00 0.22 -15.82
CA ASP A 35 -21.75 0.18 -14.38
C ASP A 35 -20.33 -0.30 -14.00
N GLY A 36 -19.51 -0.73 -14.97
CA GLY A 36 -18.21 -1.41 -14.78
C GLY A 36 -18.32 -2.78 -14.08
N ASP A 37 -17.43 -3.74 -14.36
CA ASP A 37 -17.48 -5.05 -13.67
C ASP A 37 -17.10 -4.85 -12.17
N PRO A 38 -18.02 -5.15 -11.22
CA PRO A 38 -17.77 -4.95 -9.79
C PRO A 38 -16.55 -5.73 -9.27
N LYS A 39 -16.12 -6.79 -9.96
CA LYS A 39 -14.89 -7.53 -9.61
C LYS A 39 -13.65 -6.63 -9.63
N TYR A 40 -13.54 -5.72 -10.62
CA TYR A 40 -12.39 -4.83 -10.72
C TYR A 40 -12.40 -3.74 -9.64
N LEU A 41 -13.59 -3.30 -9.22
CA LEU A 41 -13.75 -2.38 -8.10
C LEU A 41 -13.31 -3.05 -6.78
N TRP A 42 -13.72 -4.29 -6.51
CA TRP A 42 -13.28 -5.03 -5.33
C TRP A 42 -11.78 -5.32 -5.33
N MET A 43 -11.18 -5.65 -6.49
CA MET A 43 -9.72 -5.79 -6.60
C MET A 43 -8.99 -4.47 -6.33
N ALA A 44 -9.48 -3.35 -6.85
CA ALA A 44 -8.89 -2.03 -6.59
C ALA A 44 -8.94 -1.69 -5.09
N ILE A 45 -10.09 -1.89 -4.44
CA ILE A 45 -10.24 -1.71 -2.98
C ILE A 45 -9.26 -2.60 -2.21
N GLY A 46 -9.14 -3.87 -2.59
CA GLY A 46 -8.17 -4.80 -1.99
C GLY A 46 -6.73 -4.30 -2.10
N CYS A 47 -6.32 -3.85 -3.29
CA CYS A 47 -4.99 -3.26 -3.49
C CYS A 47 -4.77 -1.99 -2.66
N THR A 48 -5.78 -1.11 -2.55
CA THR A 48 -5.70 0.09 -1.70
C THR A 48 -5.52 -0.25 -0.22
N VAL A 49 -6.25 -1.25 0.29
CA VAL A 49 -6.10 -1.70 1.68
C VAL A 49 -4.68 -2.24 1.93
N VAL A 50 -4.14 -3.03 1.01
CA VAL A 50 -2.76 -3.55 1.12
C VAL A 50 -1.72 -2.42 1.12
N ALA A 51 -1.89 -1.42 0.25
CA ALA A 51 -1.02 -0.25 0.23
C ALA A 51 -1.07 0.52 1.56
N PHE A 52 -2.26 0.67 2.14
CA PHE A 52 -2.45 1.34 3.42
C PHE A 52 -1.80 0.57 4.59
N LEU A 53 -1.94 -0.77 4.60
CA LEU A 53 -1.27 -1.62 5.59
C LEU A 53 0.26 -1.53 5.49
N CYS A 54 0.81 -1.51 4.28
CA CYS A 54 2.25 -1.29 4.09
C CYS A 54 2.69 0.07 4.64
N ALA A 55 1.93 1.14 4.37
CA ALA A 55 2.23 2.46 4.91
C ALA A 55 2.17 2.45 6.45
N LEU A 56 1.15 1.85 7.06
CA LEU A 56 1.03 1.72 8.52
C LEU A 56 2.21 0.98 9.14
N VAL A 57 2.58 -0.18 8.58
CA VAL A 57 3.72 -0.99 9.08
C VAL A 57 5.02 -0.18 8.98
N PHE A 58 5.21 0.58 7.91
CA PHE A 58 6.35 1.47 7.77
C PHE A 58 6.36 2.58 8.82
N PHE A 59 5.23 3.25 9.05
CA PHE A 59 5.12 4.32 10.05
C PHE A 59 5.33 3.82 11.47
N VAL A 60 4.67 2.72 11.87
CA VAL A 60 4.82 2.12 13.21
C VAL A 60 6.27 1.76 13.48
N ARG A 61 6.96 1.14 12.51
CA ARG A 61 8.39 0.79 12.64
C ARG A 61 9.31 1.99 12.72
N ARG A 62 8.95 3.11 12.11
CA ARG A 62 9.69 4.37 12.20
C ARG A 62 9.53 4.99 13.58
N VAL A 63 8.30 5.10 14.08
CA VAL A 63 8.00 5.65 15.41
C VAL A 63 8.64 4.81 16.51
N ASN A 64 8.55 3.47 16.42
CA ASN A 64 9.12 2.57 17.42
C ASN A 64 10.66 2.60 17.50
N LYS A 65 11.35 3.06 16.45
CA LYS A 65 12.82 3.27 16.48
C LYS A 65 13.20 4.59 17.13
N GLU A 66 12.28 5.55 17.22
CA GLU A 66 12.50 6.82 17.90
C GLU A 66 12.19 6.72 19.41
N GLU A 67 11.64 5.60 19.89
CA GLU A 67 11.46 5.31 21.33
C GLU A 67 12.69 4.69 22.01
N GLU A 68 13.73 4.31 21.27
CA GLU A 68 15.06 4.02 21.86
C GLU A 68 15.81 5.32 22.18
N ILE A 69 15.14 6.28 22.80
CA ILE A 69 15.75 7.48 23.36
C ILE A 69 16.33 7.11 24.73
N HIS A 70 17.63 6.80 24.72
CA HIS A 70 18.57 7.10 25.80
C HIS A 70 18.17 6.63 27.23
N ILE A 71 18.13 5.32 27.48
CA ILE A 71 18.52 4.76 28.80
C ILE A 71 19.90 4.11 28.63
N THR A 72 20.91 4.94 28.44
CA THR A 72 22.23 4.73 29.03
C THR A 72 22.78 6.12 29.32
N GLN A 73 22.83 6.46 30.61
CA GLN A 73 23.87 7.33 31.14
C GLN A 73 25.25 6.77 30.78
#